data_AF-A0A3P7L2W9-F1
#
_entry.id   AF-A0A3P7L2W9-F1
#
_cell.length_a   1.000
_cell.length_b   1.000
_cell.length_c   1.000
_cell.angle_alpha   90.00
_cell.angle_beta   90.00
_cell.angle_gamma   90.00
#
_symmetry.space_group_name_H-M   'P 1'
#
loop_
_entity.id
_entity.type
_entity.pdbx_description
1 polymer ?
#
loop_
_entity_poly.entity_id
_entity_poly.type
_entity_poly.pdbx_seq_one_letter_code
_entity_poly.pdbx_strand_id
1 'polypeptide(L)'
;MVEVNIFNYFTSVQEGEESSITAGLRELKEETGYVAKGVLLSSSGRQPSMPSRLNDVTRHIVADVDGDAHINVHPKQQLDDAEISKVVLIKGSELLPTIQSLEKEIDIASNVYTFALGYAMHSL
;
A
#
# COMPACT_ATOMS: atom_id res chain seq x y z
N MET A 1 -9.22 17.86 8.47
CA MET A 1 -8.06 17.30 9.18
C MET A 1 -8.26 15.80 9.27
N VAL A 2 -8.01 15.09 8.17
CA VAL A 2 -7.45 13.75 8.20
C VAL A 2 -6.60 13.64 6.94
N GLU A 3 -5.29 13.86 7.09
CA GLU A 3 -4.33 13.38 6.10
C GLU A 3 -4.32 11.86 6.29
N VAL A 4 -5.27 11.18 5.65
CA VAL A 4 -5.30 9.72 5.65
C VAL A 4 -4.20 9.28 4.68
N ASN A 5 -2.96 9.32 5.14
CA ASN A 5 -1.89 8.55 4.50
C ASN A 5 -2.24 7.08 4.73
N ILE A 6 -3.08 6.53 3.86
CA ILE A 6 -3.36 5.10 3.79
C ILE A 6 -2.03 4.42 3.42
N PHE A 7 -1.29 3.99 4.45
CA PHE A 7 -0.13 3.14 4.29
C PHE A 7 -0.60 1.71 4.11
N ASN A 8 -0.97 1.43 2.89
CA ASN A 8 -1.41 0.13 2.46
C ASN A 8 -0.35 -0.40 1.49
N TYR A 9 0.36 -1.43 1.93
CA TYR A 9 1.22 -2.21 1.05
C TYR A 9 0.49 -3.49 0.71
N PHE A 10 0.02 -3.57 -0.53
CA PHE A 10 -0.59 -4.76 -1.08
C PHE A 10 0.19 -5.18 -2.31
N THR A 11 0.27 -6.48 -2.52
CA THR A 11 0.91 -7.07 -3.68
C THR A 11 -0.08 -7.98 -4.34
N SER A 12 -0.46 -7.62 -5.55
CA SER A 12 -1.22 -8.49 -6.42
C SER A 12 -0.65 -8.43 -7.83
N VAL A 13 -1.15 -9.29 -8.70
CA VAL A 13 -0.62 -9.55 -10.03
C VAL A 13 -1.27 -8.60 -11.03
N GLN A 14 -0.45 -8.05 -11.91
CA GLN A 14 -0.94 -7.32 -13.07
C GLN A 14 -1.68 -8.28 -14.01
N GLU A 15 -2.93 -7.97 -14.34
CA GLU A 15 -3.77 -8.82 -15.18
C GLU A 15 -3.73 -8.40 -16.64
N GLY A 16 -3.50 -9.37 -17.53
CA GLY A 16 -3.49 -9.15 -18.97
C GLY A 16 -2.52 -8.04 -19.39
N GLU A 17 -3.04 -7.04 -20.11
CA GLU A 17 -2.29 -5.91 -20.66
C GLU A 17 -2.48 -4.61 -19.85
N GLU A 18 -3.00 -4.68 -18.62
CA GLU A 18 -3.21 -3.47 -17.81
C GLU A 18 -1.88 -2.80 -17.43
N SER A 19 -1.88 -1.48 -17.22
CA SER A 19 -0.67 -0.80 -16.74
C SER A 19 -0.45 -1.06 -15.23
N SER A 20 0.78 -0.94 -14.74
CA SER A 20 1.05 -1.06 -13.29
C SER A 20 0.28 -0.05 -12.44
N ILE A 21 -0.06 1.11 -13.01
CA ILE A 21 -0.90 2.11 -12.34
C ILE A 21 -2.35 1.63 -12.29
N THR A 22 -2.87 1.11 -13.41
CA THR A 22 -4.22 0.55 -13.48
C THR A 22 -4.40 -0.58 -12.49
N ALA A 23 -3.46 -1.54 -12.47
CA ALA A 23 -3.42 -2.63 -11.51
C ALA A 23 -3.43 -2.10 -10.07
N GLY A 24 -2.45 -1.25 -9.70
CA GLY A 24 -2.36 -0.78 -8.32
C GLY A 24 -3.56 0.03 -7.84
N LEU A 25 -4.25 0.76 -8.72
CA LEU A 25 -5.49 1.47 -8.37
C LEU A 25 -6.70 0.54 -8.25
N ARG A 26 -6.77 -0.51 -9.07
CA ARG A 26 -7.78 -1.57 -8.98
C ARG A 26 -7.63 -2.31 -7.65
N GLU A 27 -6.42 -2.80 -7.36
CA GLU A 27 -6.09 -3.53 -6.14
C GLU A 27 -6.30 -2.69 -4.88
N LEU A 28 -5.93 -1.40 -4.90
CA LEU A 28 -6.25 -0.48 -3.80
C LEU A 28 -7.75 -0.49 -3.49
N LYS A 29 -8.60 -0.45 -4.51
CA LYS A 29 -10.05 -0.43 -4.33
C LYS A 29 -10.60 -1.79 -3.89
N GLU A 30 -10.13 -2.88 -4.47
CA GLU A 30 -10.57 -4.24 -4.13
C GLU A 30 -10.16 -4.61 -2.71
N GLU A 31 -8.89 -4.44 -2.36
CA GLU A 31 -8.37 -4.86 -1.07
C GLU A 31 -8.74 -3.92 0.08
N THR A 32 -9.20 -2.70 -0.19
CA THR A 32 -9.43 -1.70 0.89
C THR A 32 -10.77 -1.01 0.85
N GLY A 33 -11.38 -0.95 -0.33
CA GLY A 33 -12.57 -0.13 -0.61
C GLY A 33 -12.28 1.35 -0.88
N TYR A 34 -11.05 1.84 -0.73
CA TYR A 34 -10.70 3.23 -0.99
C TYR A 34 -10.51 3.50 -2.48
N VAL A 35 -10.96 4.67 -2.91
CA VAL A 35 -10.74 5.19 -4.27
C VAL A 35 -9.75 6.34 -4.23
N ALA A 36 -8.68 6.20 -4.98
CA ALA A 36 -7.68 7.25 -5.13
C ALA A 36 -8.25 8.47 -5.87
N LYS A 37 -7.86 9.66 -5.40
CA LYS A 37 -8.04 10.92 -6.12
C LYS A 37 -7.03 11.06 -7.26
N GLY A 38 -5.84 10.46 -7.12
CA GLY A 38 -4.80 10.45 -8.14
C GLY A 38 -3.56 9.64 -7.73
N VAL A 39 -2.60 9.53 -8.65
CA VAL A 39 -1.28 8.92 -8.38
C VAL A 39 -0.25 10.02 -8.18
N LEU A 40 0.42 10.00 -7.04
CA LEU A 40 1.47 10.94 -6.68
C LEU A 40 2.82 10.52 -7.25
N LEU A 41 3.16 9.24 -7.10
CA LEU A 41 4.44 8.68 -7.52
C LEU A 41 4.24 7.28 -8.12
N SER A 42 5.10 6.90 -9.06
CA SER A 42 5.16 5.54 -9.59
C SER A 42 6.59 5.18 -9.96
N SER A 43 7.00 3.95 -9.67
CA SER A 43 8.32 3.45 -10.07
C SER A 43 8.41 3.25 -11.60
N SER A 44 9.42 3.83 -12.24
CA SER A 44 9.69 3.66 -13.67
C SER A 44 10.47 2.38 -14.01
N GLY A 45 11.16 1.78 -13.03
CA GLY A 45 11.89 0.50 -13.15
C GLY A 45 11.23 -0.67 -12.41
N ARG A 46 11.62 -1.91 -12.77
CA ARG A 46 11.20 -3.15 -12.11
C ARG A 46 11.98 -3.32 -10.80
N GLN A 47 11.28 -3.61 -9.70
CA GLN A 47 11.90 -3.83 -8.39
C GLN A 47 11.78 -5.32 -8.01
N PRO A 48 12.83 -6.13 -8.17
CA PRO A 48 12.78 -7.54 -7.79
C PRO A 48 12.73 -7.67 -6.25
N SER A 49 11.89 -8.58 -5.74
CA SER A 49 11.74 -8.76 -4.28
C SER A 49 12.92 -9.53 -3.68
N MET A 50 13.40 -10.56 -4.38
CA MET A 50 14.56 -11.36 -4.00
C MET A 50 15.36 -11.80 -5.22
N PRO A 51 16.11 -10.89 -5.87
CA PRO A 51 16.78 -11.13 -7.16
C PRO A 51 17.81 -12.27 -7.16
N SER A 52 18.25 -12.76 -6.00
CA SER A 52 19.14 -13.92 -5.91
C SER A 52 18.43 -15.28 -5.99
N ARG A 53 17.10 -15.32 -5.83
CA ARG A 53 16.32 -16.57 -5.77
C ARG A 53 15.07 -16.57 -6.64
N LEU A 54 14.46 -15.41 -6.84
CA LEU A 54 13.20 -15.25 -7.54
C LEU A 54 13.38 -14.33 -8.75
N ASN A 55 12.50 -14.48 -9.73
CA ASN A 55 12.42 -13.64 -10.92
C ASN A 55 11.18 -12.72 -10.87
N ASP A 56 10.49 -12.68 -9.74
CA ASP A 56 9.36 -11.80 -9.51
C ASP A 56 9.82 -10.35 -9.45
N VAL A 57 8.91 -9.47 -9.83
CA VAL A 57 9.16 -8.03 -9.87
C VAL A 57 7.92 -7.30 -9.43
N THR A 58 8.12 -6.23 -8.68
CA THR A 58 7.06 -5.35 -8.23
C THR A 58 7.24 -3.96 -8.82
N ARG A 59 6.12 -3.26 -9.01
CA ARG A 59 6.05 -1.82 -9.29
C ARG A 59 5.39 -1.17 -8.08
N HIS A 60 5.93 -0.04 -7.65
CA HIS A 60 5.38 0.71 -6.54
C HIS A 60 4.61 1.91 -7.08
N ILE A 61 3.44 2.16 -6.51
CA ILE A 61 2.67 3.38 -6.72
C ILE A 61 2.39 4.02 -5.36
N VAL A 62 2.32 5.34 -5.34
CA VAL A 62 1.83 6.11 -4.20
C VAL A 62 0.57 6.83 -4.67
N ALA A 63 -0.56 6.52 -4.06
CA ALA A 63 -1.86 7.10 -4.40
C ALA A 63 -2.26 8.15 -3.35
N ASP A 64 -2.88 9.23 -3.82
CA ASP A 64 -3.56 10.20 -2.96
C ASP A 64 -5.01 9.75 -2.75
N VAL A 65 -5.45 9.66 -1.49
CA VAL A 65 -6.82 9.28 -1.13
C VAL A 65 -7.42 10.40 -0.29
N ASP A 66 -8.51 10.97 -0.80
CA ASP A 66 -9.31 11.92 -0.03
C ASP A 66 -10.26 11.13 0.88
N GLY A 67 -9.92 11.03 2.16
CA GLY A 67 -10.73 10.34 3.17
C GLY A 67 -12.07 11.02 3.48
N ASP A 68 -12.19 12.32 3.19
CA ASP A 68 -13.41 13.10 3.41
C ASP A 68 -14.37 13.01 2.21
N ALA A 69 -13.91 12.50 1.06
CA ALA A 69 -14.76 12.27 -0.10
C ALA A 69 -15.86 11.25 0.22
N HIS A 70 -17.09 11.54 -0.20
CA HIS A 70 -18.26 10.69 0.07
C HIS A 70 -18.05 9.20 -0.26
N ILE A 71 -17.27 8.89 -1.30
CA ILE A 71 -16.95 7.52 -1.71
C ILE A 71 -16.04 6.76 -0.73
N ASN A 72 -15.26 7.50 0.07
CA ASN A 72 -14.23 6.98 0.99
C ASN A 72 -14.64 7.06 2.46
N VAL A 73 -15.81 7.62 2.79
CA VAL A 73 -16.32 7.70 4.19
C VAL A 73 -16.62 6.30 4.75
N HIS A 74 -17.09 5.39 3.89
CA HIS A 74 -17.41 4.01 4.24
C HIS A 74 -16.84 3.05 3.17
N PRO A 75 -15.50 2.88 3.13
CA PRO A 75 -14.86 2.05 2.14
C PRO A 75 -15.27 0.58 2.35
N LYS A 76 -15.59 -0.12 1.27
CA LYS A 76 -15.99 -1.53 1.31
C LYS A 76 -15.05 -2.35 0.43
N GLN A 77 -14.29 -3.24 1.07
CA GLN A 77 -13.45 -4.22 0.38
C GLN A 77 -14.30 -5.10 -0.56
N GLN A 78 -13.69 -5.51 -1.66
CA GLN A 78 -14.21 -6.42 -2.69
C GLN A 78 -13.18 -7.53 -2.88
N LEU A 79 -12.99 -8.32 -1.83
CA LEU A 79 -12.06 -9.45 -1.82
C LEU A 79 -12.65 -10.64 -2.57
N ASP A 80 -11.80 -11.44 -3.19
CA ASP A 80 -12.19 -12.75 -3.69
C ASP A 80 -12.54 -13.70 -2.53
N ASP A 81 -13.35 -14.72 -2.80
CA ASP A 81 -13.81 -15.67 -1.78
C ASP A 81 -12.65 -16.41 -1.06
N ALA A 82 -11.48 -16.47 -1.69
CA ALA A 82 -10.27 -17.10 -1.15
C ALA A 82 -9.39 -16.13 -0.34
N GLU A 83 -9.71 -14.85 -0.30
CA GLU A 83 -8.88 -13.80 0.30
C GLU A 83 -9.42 -13.36 1.66
N ILE A 84 -8.50 -13.17 2.60
CA ILE A 84 -8.81 -12.66 3.93
C ILE A 84 -7.75 -11.61 4.28
N SER A 85 -8.17 -10.36 4.38
CA SER A 85 -7.30 -9.26 4.76
C SER A 85 -8.02 -8.28 5.69
N LYS A 86 -7.25 -7.47 6.41
CA LYS A 86 -7.76 -6.41 7.27
C LYS A 86 -7.01 -5.12 6.98
N VAL A 87 -7.76 -4.05 6.71
CA VAL A 87 -7.19 -2.72 6.52
C VAL A 87 -6.78 -2.13 7.86
N VAL A 88 -5.55 -1.64 7.96
CA VAL A 88 -5.02 -0.91 9.12
C VAL A 88 -4.59 0.47 8.68
N LEU A 89 -5.26 1.50 9.20
CA LEU A 89 -4.89 2.89 8.93
C LEU A 89 -3.96 3.39 10.02
N ILE A 90 -2.78 3.85 9.62
CA ILE A 90 -1.76 4.36 10.53
C ILE A 90 -1.52 5.83 10.19
N LYS A 91 -1.59 6.70 11.19
CA LYS A 91 -1.21 8.11 11.00
C LYS A 91 0.27 8.16 10.63
N GLY A 92 0.65 9.02 9.69
CA GLY A 92 2.05 9.13 9.25
C GLY A 92 3.03 9.38 10.41
N SER A 93 2.64 10.21 11.40
CA SER A 93 3.46 10.45 12.60
C SER A 93 3.72 9.20 13.44
N GLU A 94 2.82 8.21 13.37
CA GLU A 94 2.85 6.98 14.15
C GLU A 94 3.33 5.78 13.32
N LEU A 95 3.72 5.98 12.06
CA LEU A 95 4.01 4.88 11.13
C LEU A 95 5.11 3.95 11.67
N LEU A 96 6.31 4.47 11.90
CA LEU A 96 7.43 3.67 12.39
C LEU A 96 7.17 3.08 13.80
N PRO A 97 6.70 3.85 14.80
CA PRO A 97 6.35 3.30 16.11
C PRO A 97 5.32 2.15 16.04
N THR A 98 4.31 2.28 15.18
CA THR A 98 3.28 1.23 15.02
C THR A 98 3.88 -0.03 14.40
N ILE A 99 4.69 0.11 13.35
CA ILE A 99 5.37 -1.01 12.70
C ILE A 99 6.31 -1.74 13.68
N GLN A 100 7.09 -1.00 14.49
CA GLN A 100 7.97 -1.55 15.54
C GLN A 100 7.21 -2.22 16.70
N SER A 101 5.94 -1.86 16.91
CA SER A 101 5.10 -2.58 17.85
C SER A 101 4.61 -3.90 17.25
N LEU A 102 4.15 -3.86 15.99
CA LEU A 102 3.59 -5.02 15.29
C LEU A 102 4.64 -6.11 14.99
N GLU A 103 5.89 -5.73 14.71
CA GLU A 103 6.98 -6.70 14.42
C GLU A 103 7.26 -7.70 15.56
N LYS A 104 6.73 -7.46 16.76
CA LYS A 104 6.86 -8.35 17.92
C LYS A 104 5.89 -9.54 17.87
N GLU A 105 4.82 -9.42 17.10
CA GLU A 105 3.72 -10.39 17.04
C GLU A 105 3.53 -10.98 15.64
N ILE A 106 3.89 -10.24 14.59
CA ILE A 106 3.73 -10.64 13.19
C ILE A 106 4.97 -10.30 12.37
N ASP A 107 5.17 -11.03 11.29
CA ASP A 107 6.18 -10.69 10.30
C ASP A 107 5.77 -9.44 9.52
N ILE A 108 6.68 -8.47 9.43
CA ILE A 108 6.49 -7.26 8.63
C ILE A 108 7.19 -7.40 7.29
N ALA A 109 6.47 -7.12 6.20
CA ALA A 109 7.05 -7.10 4.87
C ALA A 109 8.20 -6.07 4.80
N SER A 110 9.34 -6.49 4.24
CA SER A 110 10.58 -5.70 4.28
C SER A 110 10.44 -4.31 3.63
N ASN A 111 9.64 -4.20 2.57
CA ASN A 111 9.28 -2.95 1.90
C ASN A 111 8.44 -2.01 2.78
N VAL A 112 7.47 -2.51 3.54
CA VAL A 112 6.69 -1.73 4.51
C VAL A 112 7.63 -1.15 5.57
N TYR A 113 8.50 -1.97 6.12
CA TYR A 113 9.46 -1.53 7.14
C TYR A 113 10.44 -0.50 6.59
N THR A 114 11.00 -0.75 5.40
CA THR A 114 11.95 0.16 4.73
C THR A 114 11.27 1.48 4.39
N PHE A 115 10.02 1.44 3.94
CA PHE A 115 9.22 2.65 3.71
C PHE A 115 9.03 3.44 5.02
N ALA A 116 8.68 2.78 6.12
CA ALA A 116 8.51 3.42 7.43
C ALA A 116 9.81 4.09 7.93
N LEU A 117 10.95 3.43 7.75
CA LEU A 117 12.27 4.02 8.05
C LEU A 117 12.52 5.27 7.19
N GLY A 118 12.32 5.18 5.88
CA GLY A 118 12.50 6.31 4.97
C GLY A 118 11.57 7.50 5.28
N TYR A 119 10.32 7.20 5.64
CA TYR A 119 9.36 8.22 6.05
C TYR A 119 9.77 8.90 7.36
N ALA A 120 10.27 8.15 8.35
CA ALA A 120 10.78 8.72 9.59
C ALA A 120 12.03 9.58 9.36
N MET A 121 12.91 9.16 8.43
CA MET A 121 14.11 9.92 8.06
C MET A 121 13.79 11.26 7.39
N HIS A 122 12.62 11.43 6.78
CA HIS A 122 12.23 12.71 6.19
C HIS A 122 12.18 13.86 7.22
N SER A 123 12.01 13.53 8.50
CA SER A 123 11.93 14.49 9.60
C SER A 123 13.25 14.69 10.36
N LEU A 124 14.36 14.09 9.89
CA LEU A 124 15.71 14.30 10.41
C LEU A 124 16.38 15.50 9.72
#